data_AF-A0A0B5DAF3-F1
#
_entry.id   AF-A0A0B5DAF3-F1
#
_cell.length_a   1.000
_cell.length_b   1.000
_cell.length_c   1.000
_cell.angle_alpha   90.00
_cell.angle_beta   90.00
_cell.angle_gamma   90.00
#
_symmetry.space_group_name_H-M   'P 1'
#
loop_
_entity.id
_entity.type
_entity.pdbx_description
1 polymer ?
#
loop_
_entity_poly.entity_id
_entity_poly.type
_entity_poly.pdbx_seq_one_letter_code
_entity_poly.pdbx_strand_id
1 'polypeptide(L)'
;MQTQTLAQTDIPADEPDAEPGSLAAMPPQSRLTHHPEGETGPRITSGSAGPPAAAAEATEAAGTTAVAEPDEAVETSEPVEPLQGSADTGGPSSDLFRQYLREIGRIPLLTAAEEVDLARRVEAGLFAEEKLGSAPDLDTRLALDLDRLVVMGRMAKRRLIEANLRLVVSVAKRYVGRGLTMLDLVQEGNLGLIRAVEKFDYARGYKFSTYATWWIRQAMSRALADQARTIRVPVHVVELINRVIRVQRRMLQERGREPTPEEVADHLDLPVERIGEVLRLAQEPVSLHAPVGEEDDVALGDLIEDGDATSPVESASFLLLREHLEAVLSTLGERERKVVQLRYGLADGRPRTLEEIGGIFGVTRERIRQIESKTLNKLRDHAFADQLRGYLD
;
A
#
# COMPACT_ATOMS: atom_id res chain seq x y z
N MET A 1 18.40 9.77 35.65
CA MET A 1 19.69 10.43 35.97
C MET A 1 20.63 10.11 34.80
N GLN A 2 21.17 11.08 34.05
CA GLN A 2 22.29 11.98 34.42
C GLN A 2 23.57 11.18 34.76
N THR A 3 24.75 11.38 34.16
CA THR A 3 25.27 12.52 33.34
C THR A 3 26.20 12.12 32.16
N GLN A 4 26.57 13.16 31.37
CA GLN A 4 27.66 13.38 30.37
C GLN A 4 29.00 12.61 30.57
N THR A 5 29.92 12.55 29.57
CA THR A 5 31.06 13.51 29.34
C THR A 5 32.00 12.99 28.19
N LEU A 6 32.85 13.73 27.43
CA LEU A 6 32.86 15.07 26.76
C LEU A 6 34.20 15.26 26.00
N ALA A 7 34.21 15.50 24.67
CA ALA A 7 35.33 16.04 23.84
C ALA A 7 34.81 16.38 22.41
N GLN A 8 35.19 17.39 21.62
CA GLN A 8 36.06 18.60 21.72
C GLN A 8 37.57 18.54 21.32
N THR A 9 37.87 19.10 20.12
CA THR A 9 39.07 19.85 19.64
C THR A 9 38.71 20.43 18.25
N ASP A 10 38.50 21.75 18.04
CA ASP A 10 39.47 22.85 17.76
C ASP A 10 39.88 22.94 16.25
N ILE A 11 39.39 23.91 15.44
CA ILE A 11 39.79 25.35 15.23
C ILE A 11 41.02 25.50 14.30
N PRO A 12 41.18 26.53 13.39
CA PRO A 12 40.40 27.77 13.10
C PRO A 12 39.71 27.75 11.70
N ALA A 13 38.87 28.69 11.20
CA ALA A 13 38.54 30.11 11.43
C ALA A 13 39.24 31.13 10.49
N ASP A 14 38.45 31.84 9.66
CA ASP A 14 38.78 33.12 8.99
C ASP A 14 37.46 33.86 8.57
N GLU A 15 37.49 35.20 8.48
CA GLU A 15 36.36 36.14 8.22
C GLU A 15 36.91 37.34 7.36
N PRO A 16 36.14 38.30 6.77
CA PRO A 16 34.95 38.94 7.33
C PRO A 16 33.84 39.48 6.34
N ASP A 17 32.83 40.13 6.94
CA ASP A 17 32.03 41.31 6.49
C ASP A 17 31.37 41.43 5.09
N ALA A 18 30.02 41.56 5.09
CA ALA A 18 29.31 42.79 4.66
C ALA A 18 27.78 42.73 4.92
N GLU A 19 27.18 43.80 5.46
CA GLU A 19 25.72 44.03 5.60
C GLU A 19 25.21 45.20 4.68
N PRO A 20 24.01 45.83 4.86
CA PRO A 20 22.71 45.33 4.36
C PRO A 20 21.84 46.37 3.59
N GLY A 21 20.65 45.94 3.11
CA GLY A 21 19.54 46.81 2.65
C GLY A 21 19.24 46.76 1.14
N SER A 22 18.08 47.19 0.62
CA SER A 22 16.86 47.72 1.27
C SER A 22 15.59 47.50 0.39
N LEU A 23 14.45 48.13 0.74
CA LEU A 23 13.08 47.80 0.28
C LEU A 23 12.58 48.52 -1.01
N ALA A 24 11.45 48.02 -1.54
CA ALA A 24 10.49 48.64 -2.48
C ALA A 24 10.87 48.64 -3.99
N ALA A 25 9.94 48.78 -4.97
CA ALA A 25 8.50 49.09 -4.94
C ALA A 25 7.72 48.49 -6.16
N MET A 26 6.38 48.47 -6.11
CA MET A 26 5.49 48.41 -7.30
C MET A 26 5.30 49.81 -7.91
N PRO A 27 5.03 49.96 -9.24
CA PRO A 27 3.71 50.42 -9.73
C PRO A 27 3.39 49.94 -11.20
N PRO A 28 2.41 50.50 -11.95
CA PRO A 28 0.95 50.63 -11.70
C PRO A 28 0.06 50.10 -12.88
N GLN A 29 -1.25 50.36 -12.84
CA GLN A 29 -2.27 49.92 -13.81
C GLN A 29 -2.67 50.98 -14.87
N SER A 30 -3.22 50.55 -16.02
CA SER A 30 -4.15 51.31 -16.91
C SER A 30 -4.89 50.31 -17.83
N ARG A 31 -6.21 50.05 -17.76
CA ARG A 31 -7.45 50.84 -18.05
C ARG A 31 -7.94 50.80 -19.51
N LEU A 32 -9.16 50.28 -19.70
CA LEU A 32 -10.14 50.54 -20.79
C LEU A 32 -9.74 50.01 -22.20
N THR A 33 -10.64 49.64 -23.14
CA THR A 33 -12.13 49.58 -23.21
C THR A 33 -12.57 48.59 -24.31
N HIS A 34 -13.79 48.02 -24.21
CA HIS A 34 -14.84 47.94 -25.25
C HIS A 34 -15.78 46.71 -25.16
N HIS A 35 -17.08 46.99 -25.22
CA HIS A 35 -18.15 46.11 -25.74
C HIS A 35 -18.49 46.57 -27.18
N PRO A 36 -19.14 45.74 -28.01
CA PRO A 36 -20.58 45.88 -28.20
C PRO A 36 -21.34 44.54 -28.26
N GLU A 37 -22.64 44.60 -28.56
CA GLU A 37 -23.67 43.60 -28.24
C GLU A 37 -24.24 42.85 -29.48
N GLY A 38 -25.06 41.82 -29.21
CA GLY A 38 -26.05 41.24 -30.13
C GLY A 38 -25.65 39.95 -30.86
N GLU A 39 -26.56 39.05 -31.24
CA GLU A 39 -27.97 38.86 -30.85
C GLU A 39 -28.48 37.50 -31.39
N THR A 40 -29.60 36.99 -30.85
CA THR A 40 -30.37 35.80 -31.34
C THR A 40 -29.75 34.39 -31.23
N GLY A 41 -30.63 33.39 -31.18
CA GLY A 41 -30.39 31.95 -31.30
C GLY A 41 -31.69 31.28 -31.82
N PRO A 42 -31.99 30.00 -31.56
CA PRO A 42 -31.16 28.91 -31.05
C PRO A 42 -30.99 27.78 -32.10
N ARG A 43 -30.17 26.76 -31.82
CA ARG A 43 -30.19 25.51 -32.61
C ARG A 43 -29.96 24.28 -31.71
N ILE A 44 -30.88 23.32 -31.79
CA ILE A 44 -30.79 22.04 -31.07
C ILE A 44 -29.96 21.07 -31.92
N THR A 45 -28.90 20.53 -31.35
CA THR A 45 -28.20 19.34 -31.85
C THR A 45 -27.86 18.44 -30.68
N SER A 46 -28.33 17.20 -30.71
CA SER A 46 -28.02 16.18 -29.70
C SER A 46 -26.57 15.73 -29.79
N GLY A 47 -25.80 15.92 -28.72
CA GLY A 47 -24.43 15.39 -28.57
C GLY A 47 -24.23 14.86 -27.16
N SER A 48 -23.55 13.71 -27.04
CA SER A 48 -23.18 13.13 -25.74
C SER A 48 -22.04 13.95 -25.13
N ALA A 49 -22.29 14.62 -24.02
CA ALA A 49 -21.29 15.35 -23.25
C ALA A 49 -21.10 14.70 -21.87
N GLY A 50 -19.85 14.64 -21.41
CA GLY A 50 -19.51 14.17 -20.06
C GLY A 50 -20.04 15.08 -18.95
N PRO A 51 -19.96 14.65 -17.68
CA PRO A 51 -20.39 15.47 -16.54
C PRO A 51 -19.57 16.78 -16.46
N PRO A 52 -20.20 17.92 -16.13
CA PRO A 52 -19.54 19.22 -16.18
C PRO A 52 -18.56 19.45 -15.03
N ALA A 53 -17.56 20.31 -15.27
CA ALA A 53 -16.50 20.65 -14.33
C ALA A 53 -17.03 21.42 -13.11
N ALA A 54 -17.36 20.68 -12.04
CA ALA A 54 -17.79 21.20 -10.74
C ALA A 54 -16.86 20.77 -9.58
N ALA A 55 -15.58 20.59 -9.88
CA ALA A 55 -14.54 20.10 -8.95
C ALA A 55 -13.47 21.14 -8.58
N ALA A 56 -13.68 22.42 -8.94
CA ALA A 56 -12.67 23.48 -8.82
C ALA A 56 -12.56 24.13 -7.41
N GLU A 57 -13.51 23.89 -6.51
CA GLU A 57 -13.55 24.50 -5.17
C GLU A 57 -13.50 23.42 -4.08
N ALA A 58 -12.36 22.70 -4.00
CA ALA A 58 -12.12 21.69 -2.97
C ALA A 58 -10.62 21.49 -2.63
N THR A 59 -9.78 22.51 -2.86
CA THR A 59 -8.31 22.43 -2.75
C THR A 59 -7.75 23.18 -1.53
N GLU A 60 -8.12 22.79 -0.31
CA GLU A 60 -7.43 23.28 0.90
C GLU A 60 -7.37 22.27 2.08
N ALA A 61 -7.00 21.03 1.79
CA ALA A 61 -6.46 20.09 2.77
C ALA A 61 -5.64 18.98 2.08
N ALA A 62 -4.53 18.58 2.70
CA ALA A 62 -3.63 17.48 2.28
C ALA A 62 -3.07 17.58 0.83
N GLY A 63 -1.87 18.15 0.69
CA GLY A 63 -1.14 18.15 -0.57
C GLY A 63 -0.79 16.73 -1.04
N THR A 64 -1.22 16.34 -2.23
CA THR A 64 -0.82 15.10 -2.94
C THR A 64 -0.74 15.42 -4.44
N THR A 65 0.08 14.67 -5.18
CA THR A 65 0.29 14.81 -6.64
C THR A 65 -1.02 14.75 -7.42
N ALA A 66 -1.05 15.40 -8.59
CA ALA A 66 -2.23 15.53 -9.44
C ALA A 66 -2.93 14.18 -9.68
N VAL A 67 -4.16 14.05 -9.18
CA VAL A 67 -5.03 12.91 -9.44
C VAL A 67 -5.49 12.99 -10.88
N ALA A 68 -4.99 12.09 -11.73
CA ALA A 68 -5.52 11.91 -13.08
C ALA A 68 -7.02 11.56 -12.98
N GLU A 69 -7.81 12.01 -13.96
CA GLU A 69 -9.23 11.70 -13.99
C GLU A 69 -9.44 10.16 -14.02
N PRO A 70 -10.54 9.63 -13.43
CA PRO A 70 -10.89 8.21 -13.50
C PRO A 70 -11.43 7.84 -14.90
N ASP A 71 -10.54 7.99 -15.87
CA ASP A 71 -10.75 7.97 -17.32
C ASP A 71 -11.09 6.58 -17.86
N GLU A 72 -12.20 6.52 -18.61
CA GLU A 72 -12.81 5.44 -19.42
C GLU A 72 -12.57 3.96 -19.02
N ALA A 73 -12.28 3.67 -17.76
CA ALA A 73 -11.88 2.36 -17.24
C ALA A 73 -13.00 1.28 -17.18
N VAL A 74 -14.01 1.37 -18.05
CA VAL A 74 -15.14 0.42 -18.14
C VAL A 74 -15.54 0.10 -19.60
N GLU A 75 -14.76 0.52 -20.60
CA GLU A 75 -14.90 0.00 -21.98
C GLU A 75 -14.20 -1.37 -22.09
N THR A 76 -14.99 -2.39 -22.43
CA THR A 76 -14.62 -3.68 -23.05
C THR A 76 -13.22 -4.26 -22.77
N SER A 77 -12.84 -4.39 -21.49
CA SER A 77 -12.11 -5.60 -21.10
C SER A 77 -13.09 -6.77 -21.23
N GLU A 78 -12.98 -7.56 -22.30
CA GLU A 78 -13.53 -8.92 -22.28
C GLU A 78 -13.02 -9.62 -21.01
N PRO A 79 -13.84 -10.46 -20.35
CA PRO A 79 -13.37 -11.18 -19.18
C PRO A 79 -12.12 -11.97 -19.57
N VAL A 80 -11.04 -11.80 -18.80
CA VAL A 80 -9.99 -12.82 -18.78
C VAL A 80 -10.69 -14.13 -18.44
N GLU A 81 -10.56 -15.14 -19.29
CA GLU A 81 -11.27 -16.40 -19.06
C GLU A 81 -10.86 -16.93 -17.68
N PRO A 82 -11.82 -17.19 -16.78
CA PRO A 82 -11.48 -17.79 -15.51
C PRO A 82 -10.90 -19.17 -15.80
N LEU A 83 -9.68 -19.43 -15.30
CA LEU A 83 -9.11 -20.77 -15.27
C LEU A 83 -10.18 -21.74 -14.79
N GLN A 84 -10.52 -22.74 -15.61
CA GLN A 84 -11.76 -23.51 -15.47
C GLN A 84 -11.67 -24.53 -14.31
N GLY A 85 -11.68 -24.02 -13.08
CA GLY A 85 -11.62 -24.80 -11.83
C GLY A 85 -12.92 -24.68 -11.04
N SER A 86 -13.70 -25.77 -11.05
CA SER A 86 -14.90 -26.04 -10.23
C SER A 86 -16.00 -24.96 -10.16
N ALA A 87 -17.10 -25.21 -10.85
CA ALA A 87 -18.35 -24.43 -10.72
C ALA A 87 -19.19 -24.83 -9.48
N ASP A 88 -18.59 -24.96 -8.29
CA ASP A 88 -19.32 -25.28 -7.05
C ASP A 88 -19.90 -24.03 -6.37
N THR A 89 -21.01 -23.51 -6.92
CA THR A 89 -21.73 -22.36 -6.36
C THR A 89 -22.74 -22.73 -5.26
N GLY A 90 -22.51 -23.85 -4.55
CA GLY A 90 -23.29 -24.31 -3.40
C GLY A 90 -22.83 -23.75 -2.04
N GLY A 91 -21.61 -23.21 -1.93
CA GLY A 91 -21.01 -22.80 -0.66
C GLY A 91 -21.76 -21.69 0.11
N PRO A 92 -21.57 -21.56 1.45
CA PRO A 92 -22.37 -20.71 2.34
C PRO A 92 -22.32 -19.22 1.99
N SER A 93 -21.19 -18.72 1.46
CA SER A 93 -21.06 -17.33 0.98
C SER A 93 -22.11 -16.99 -0.10
N SER A 94 -22.50 -17.97 -0.92
CA SER A 94 -23.57 -17.79 -1.91
C SER A 94 -24.94 -17.55 -1.27
N ASP A 95 -25.21 -18.12 -0.09
CA ASP A 95 -26.48 -17.93 0.63
C ASP A 95 -26.51 -16.62 1.42
N LEU A 96 -25.37 -16.20 2.03
CA LEU A 96 -25.23 -14.86 2.61
C LEU A 96 -25.51 -13.77 1.56
N PHE A 97 -24.97 -13.91 0.34
CA PHE A 97 -25.26 -12.97 -0.74
C PHE A 97 -26.73 -13.04 -1.19
N ARG A 98 -27.35 -14.23 -1.28
CA ARG A 98 -28.79 -14.38 -1.57
C ARG A 98 -29.67 -13.74 -0.48
N GLN A 99 -29.28 -13.83 0.80
CA GLN A 99 -29.95 -13.14 1.90
C GLN A 99 -29.85 -11.62 1.74
N TYR A 100 -28.66 -11.08 1.52
CA TYR A 100 -28.45 -9.64 1.31
C TYR A 100 -29.29 -9.11 0.13
N LEU A 101 -29.31 -9.81 -1.01
CA LEU A 101 -30.16 -9.47 -2.16
C LEU A 101 -31.66 -9.49 -1.82
N ARG A 102 -32.11 -10.43 -0.97
CA ARG A 102 -33.50 -10.53 -0.50
C ARG A 102 -33.87 -9.38 0.45
N GLU A 103 -32.93 -8.89 1.24
CA GLU A 103 -33.12 -7.76 2.16
C GLU A 103 -33.20 -6.43 1.39
N ILE A 104 -32.20 -6.13 0.54
CA ILE A 104 -32.23 -4.89 -0.26
C ILE A 104 -33.37 -4.89 -1.29
N GLY A 105 -33.85 -6.07 -1.70
CA GLY A 105 -35.00 -6.23 -2.59
C GLY A 105 -36.35 -5.84 -1.98
N ARG A 106 -36.47 -5.79 -0.63
CA ARG A 106 -37.68 -5.36 0.08
C ARG A 106 -37.85 -3.84 0.11
N ILE A 107 -36.77 -3.08 -0.11
CA ILE A 107 -36.80 -1.63 -0.06
C ILE A 107 -37.28 -1.10 -1.43
N PRO A 108 -38.37 -0.32 -1.49
CA PRO A 108 -38.84 0.25 -2.75
C PRO A 108 -37.90 1.35 -3.23
N LEU A 109 -37.77 1.47 -4.55
CA LEU A 109 -36.98 2.51 -5.20
C LEU A 109 -37.64 3.89 -5.04
N LEU A 110 -36.83 4.94 -5.02
CA LEU A 110 -37.30 6.32 -4.93
C LEU A 110 -37.64 6.89 -6.32
N THR A 111 -38.59 7.82 -6.35
CA THR A 111 -38.79 8.75 -7.46
C THR A 111 -37.83 9.94 -7.34
N ALA A 112 -37.62 10.67 -8.44
CA ALA A 112 -36.76 11.86 -8.44
C ALA A 112 -37.26 12.99 -7.50
N ALA A 113 -38.56 13.04 -7.21
CA ALA A 113 -39.10 13.96 -6.21
C ALA A 113 -38.72 13.55 -4.78
N GLU A 114 -38.78 12.25 -4.47
CA GLU A 114 -38.36 11.72 -3.16
C GLU A 114 -36.84 11.78 -2.96
N GLU A 115 -36.03 11.65 -4.03
CA GLU A 115 -34.58 11.92 -3.98
C GLU A 115 -34.30 13.35 -3.48
N VAL A 116 -34.98 14.35 -4.05
CA VAL A 116 -34.85 15.78 -3.67
C VAL A 116 -35.36 16.03 -2.25
N ASP A 117 -36.53 15.49 -1.90
CA ASP A 117 -37.15 15.70 -0.58
C ASP A 117 -36.38 15.00 0.55
N LEU A 118 -35.68 13.89 0.28
CA LEU A 118 -34.76 13.27 1.23
C LEU A 118 -33.46 14.08 1.33
N ALA A 119 -32.86 14.49 0.20
CA ALA A 119 -31.63 15.28 0.20
C ALA A 119 -31.77 16.60 1.00
N ARG A 120 -32.88 17.34 0.81
CA ARG A 120 -33.19 18.55 1.60
C ARG A 120 -33.31 18.28 3.11
N ARG A 121 -33.82 17.11 3.51
CA ARG A 121 -33.89 16.71 4.94
C ARG A 121 -32.51 16.34 5.50
N VAL A 122 -31.64 15.75 4.68
CA VAL A 122 -30.24 15.46 5.06
C VAL A 122 -29.49 16.76 5.31
N GLU A 123 -29.56 17.71 4.36
CA GLU A 123 -28.97 19.05 4.48
C GLU A 123 -29.48 19.79 5.74
N ALA A 124 -30.80 19.85 5.94
CA ALA A 124 -31.40 20.50 7.10
C ALA A 124 -30.98 19.86 8.45
N GLY A 125 -30.78 18.54 8.48
CA GLY A 125 -30.28 17.83 9.65
C GLY A 125 -28.79 18.09 9.93
N LEU A 126 -27.95 18.12 8.90
CA LEU A 126 -26.53 18.45 9.01
C LEU A 126 -26.33 19.89 9.53
N PHE A 127 -27.08 20.85 8.98
CA PHE A 127 -27.07 22.25 9.45
C PHE A 127 -27.58 22.40 10.89
N ALA A 128 -28.52 21.56 11.33
CA ALA A 128 -28.97 21.53 12.72
C ALA A 128 -27.90 20.93 13.65
N GLU A 129 -27.19 19.90 13.21
CA GLU A 129 -26.09 19.23 13.93
C GLU A 129 -24.89 20.20 14.12
N GLU A 130 -24.52 20.92 13.06
CA GLU A 130 -23.50 21.98 13.11
C GLU A 130 -23.88 23.12 14.06
N LYS A 131 -25.15 23.57 14.06
CA LYS A 131 -25.62 24.62 14.97
C LYS A 131 -25.65 24.20 16.44
N LEU A 132 -25.97 22.95 16.74
CA LEU A 132 -25.88 22.41 18.10
C LEU A 132 -24.42 22.26 18.57
N GLY A 133 -23.48 21.99 17.67
CA GLY A 133 -22.05 21.90 18.00
C GLY A 133 -21.32 23.25 18.14
N SER A 134 -21.79 24.29 17.42
CA SER A 134 -21.08 25.58 17.31
C SER A 134 -21.51 26.66 18.30
N ALA A 135 -22.68 26.53 18.95
CA ALA A 135 -23.20 27.52 19.89
C ALA A 135 -23.64 26.85 21.20
N PRO A 136 -22.99 27.12 22.34
CA PRO A 136 -23.32 26.47 23.62
C PRO A 136 -24.57 27.05 24.31
N ASP A 137 -24.86 28.35 24.09
CA ASP A 137 -25.92 29.09 24.79
C ASP A 137 -27.22 29.19 23.96
N LEU A 138 -27.75 28.05 23.51
CA LEU A 138 -29.05 28.01 22.82
C LEU A 138 -30.25 28.12 23.77
N ASP A 139 -31.32 28.77 23.30
CA ASP A 139 -32.64 28.63 23.93
C ASP A 139 -33.09 27.15 23.93
N THR A 140 -33.69 26.73 25.04
CA THR A 140 -34.07 25.33 25.27
C THR A 140 -35.09 24.81 24.24
N ARG A 141 -35.95 25.67 23.68
CA ARG A 141 -36.91 25.25 22.64
C ARG A 141 -36.22 25.08 21.30
N LEU A 142 -35.38 26.05 20.93
CA LEU A 142 -34.58 25.97 19.70
C LEU A 142 -33.67 24.73 19.69
N ALA A 143 -33.03 24.41 20.82
CA ALA A 143 -32.21 23.20 20.94
C ALA A 143 -33.01 21.91 20.68
N LEU A 144 -34.24 21.80 21.23
CA LEU A 144 -35.12 20.65 21.02
C LEU A 144 -35.63 20.53 19.57
N ASP A 145 -35.88 21.66 18.90
CA ASP A 145 -36.30 21.65 17.49
C ASP A 145 -35.15 21.37 16.52
N LEU A 146 -33.91 21.75 16.87
CA LEU A 146 -32.73 21.33 16.12
C LEU A 146 -32.45 19.82 16.29
N ASP A 147 -32.53 19.26 17.50
CA ASP A 147 -32.33 17.81 17.72
C ASP A 147 -33.35 16.97 16.91
N ARG A 148 -34.61 17.41 16.84
CA ARG A 148 -35.63 16.83 15.95
C ARG A 148 -35.21 16.84 14.48
N LEU A 149 -34.59 17.93 14.00
CA LEU A 149 -34.08 18.03 12.63
C LEU A 149 -32.87 17.12 12.40
N VAL A 150 -31.97 16.98 13.37
CA VAL A 150 -30.83 16.03 13.31
C VAL A 150 -31.34 14.59 13.18
N VAL A 151 -32.31 14.18 14.01
CA VAL A 151 -32.92 12.84 13.92
C VAL A 151 -33.60 12.64 12.57
N MET A 152 -34.39 13.60 12.09
CA MET A 152 -35.06 13.54 10.79
C MET A 152 -34.08 13.45 9.62
N GLY A 153 -32.98 14.21 9.65
CA GLY A 153 -31.93 14.18 8.62
C GLY A 153 -31.14 12.87 8.62
N ARG A 154 -30.80 12.34 9.80
CA ARG A 154 -30.16 11.01 9.94
C ARG A 154 -31.07 9.89 9.40
N MET A 155 -32.38 9.95 9.67
CA MET A 155 -33.37 9.04 9.08
C MET A 155 -33.48 9.19 7.55
N ALA A 156 -33.46 10.42 7.03
CA ALA A 156 -33.49 10.68 5.59
C ALA A 156 -32.22 10.17 4.87
N LYS A 157 -31.04 10.38 5.47
CA LYS A 157 -29.74 9.89 4.98
C LYS A 157 -29.76 8.38 4.88
N ARG A 158 -30.17 7.70 5.96
CA ARG A 158 -30.34 6.24 6.00
C ARG A 158 -31.28 5.74 4.90
N ARG A 159 -32.45 6.38 4.73
CA ARG A 159 -33.44 6.01 3.71
C ARG A 159 -32.91 6.17 2.27
N LEU A 160 -32.17 7.24 1.99
CA LEU A 160 -31.59 7.53 0.68
C LEU A 160 -30.46 6.53 0.32
N ILE A 161 -29.66 6.11 1.30
CA ILE A 161 -28.68 5.01 1.16
C ILE A 161 -29.43 3.68 0.89
N GLU A 162 -30.35 3.30 1.78
CA GLU A 162 -31.06 2.02 1.76
C GLU A 162 -31.77 1.75 0.42
N ALA A 163 -32.44 2.75 -0.16
CA ALA A 163 -33.10 2.60 -1.46
C ALA A 163 -32.15 2.46 -2.66
N ASN A 164 -30.88 2.84 -2.50
CA ASN A 164 -29.86 2.83 -3.56
C ASN A 164 -28.85 1.67 -3.47
N LEU A 165 -28.91 0.81 -2.44
CA LEU A 165 -28.06 -0.39 -2.32
C LEU A 165 -28.11 -1.31 -3.57
N ARG A 166 -29.23 -1.30 -4.30
CA ARG A 166 -29.42 -2.04 -5.56
C ARG A 166 -28.58 -1.48 -6.72
N LEU A 167 -28.22 -0.19 -6.71
CA LEU A 167 -27.29 0.42 -7.67
C LEU A 167 -25.85 -0.03 -7.41
N VAL A 168 -25.45 -0.16 -6.16
CA VAL A 168 -24.11 -0.68 -5.79
C VAL A 168 -23.93 -2.09 -6.34
N VAL A 169 -24.90 -2.98 -6.15
CA VAL A 169 -24.86 -4.34 -6.68
C VAL A 169 -24.80 -4.38 -8.22
N SER A 170 -25.48 -3.48 -8.94
CA SER A 170 -25.41 -3.48 -10.41
C SER A 170 -24.09 -2.94 -10.94
N VAL A 171 -23.42 -2.02 -10.24
CA VAL A 171 -22.05 -1.59 -10.56
C VAL A 171 -21.03 -2.69 -10.24
N ALA A 172 -21.13 -3.32 -9.06
CA ALA A 172 -20.20 -4.34 -8.56
C ALA A 172 -20.03 -5.55 -9.49
N LYS A 173 -21.09 -5.93 -10.22
CA LYS A 173 -21.04 -7.04 -11.21
C LYS A 173 -19.93 -6.93 -12.25
N ARG A 174 -19.42 -5.72 -12.54
CA ARG A 174 -18.32 -5.50 -13.50
C ARG A 174 -16.91 -5.64 -12.89
N TYR A 175 -16.81 -5.93 -11.60
CA TYR A 175 -15.56 -6.03 -10.84
C TYR A 175 -15.31 -7.44 -10.26
N VAL A 176 -16.28 -8.35 -10.38
CA VAL A 176 -16.17 -9.75 -9.95
C VAL A 176 -15.05 -10.45 -10.71
N GLY A 177 -14.34 -11.38 -10.04
CA GLY A 177 -13.25 -12.16 -10.64
C GLY A 177 -11.91 -11.43 -10.70
N ARG A 178 -11.74 -10.34 -9.96
CA ARG A 178 -10.52 -9.51 -9.93
C ARG A 178 -9.80 -9.55 -8.57
N GLY A 179 -9.92 -10.64 -7.82
CA GLY A 179 -9.26 -10.88 -6.51
C GLY A 179 -10.14 -10.63 -5.27
N LEU A 180 -11.11 -9.71 -5.31
CA LEU A 180 -12.07 -9.48 -4.21
C LEU A 180 -13.38 -10.25 -4.40
N THR A 181 -14.07 -10.61 -3.31
CA THR A 181 -15.37 -11.29 -3.41
C THR A 181 -16.49 -10.31 -3.77
N MET A 182 -17.62 -10.84 -4.25
CA MET A 182 -18.80 -10.02 -4.56
C MET A 182 -19.37 -9.29 -3.32
N LEU A 183 -19.17 -9.82 -2.11
CA LEU A 183 -19.60 -9.14 -0.88
C LEU A 183 -18.68 -7.95 -0.58
N ASP A 184 -17.36 -8.13 -0.65
CA ASP A 184 -16.39 -7.07 -0.34
C ASP A 184 -16.50 -5.90 -1.34
N LEU A 185 -16.61 -6.23 -2.64
CA LEU A 185 -16.87 -5.24 -3.70
C LEU A 185 -18.16 -4.44 -3.46
N VAL A 186 -19.21 -5.09 -2.96
CA VAL A 186 -20.47 -4.42 -2.61
C VAL A 186 -20.31 -3.56 -1.34
N GLN A 187 -19.53 -3.98 -0.35
CA GLN A 187 -19.33 -3.22 0.88
C GLN A 187 -18.47 -1.96 0.64
N GLU A 188 -17.39 -2.07 -0.13
CA GLU A 188 -16.60 -0.91 -0.56
C GLU A 188 -17.41 0.01 -1.48
N GLY A 189 -18.23 -0.56 -2.36
CA GLY A 189 -19.23 0.18 -3.13
C GLY A 189 -20.28 0.91 -2.27
N ASN A 190 -20.70 0.32 -1.15
CA ASN A 190 -21.61 0.92 -0.18
C ASN A 190 -20.93 2.10 0.55
N LEU A 191 -19.63 2.02 0.86
CA LEU A 191 -18.86 3.16 1.36
C LEU A 191 -18.78 4.31 0.33
N GLY A 192 -18.65 3.99 -0.96
CA GLY A 192 -18.78 4.95 -2.05
C GLY A 192 -20.17 5.60 -2.11
N LEU A 193 -21.23 4.80 -1.99
CA LEU A 193 -22.61 5.29 -1.95
C LEU A 193 -22.87 6.26 -0.77
N ILE A 194 -22.32 5.97 0.42
CA ILE A 194 -22.47 6.86 1.59
C ILE A 194 -21.85 8.24 1.31
N ARG A 195 -20.63 8.29 0.75
CA ARG A 195 -19.97 9.55 0.35
C ARG A 195 -20.74 10.29 -0.74
N ALA A 196 -21.39 9.56 -1.65
CA ALA A 196 -22.27 10.15 -2.66
C ALA A 196 -23.49 10.85 -2.02
N VAL A 197 -24.11 10.23 -1.02
CA VAL A 197 -25.25 10.82 -0.28
C VAL A 197 -24.83 12.05 0.51
N GLU A 198 -23.63 12.05 1.08
CA GLU A 198 -23.07 13.19 1.83
C GLU A 198 -22.73 14.40 0.97
N LYS A 199 -22.46 14.19 -0.33
CA LYS A 199 -22.05 15.24 -1.27
C LYS A 199 -23.04 15.47 -2.42
N PHE A 200 -24.25 14.91 -2.33
CA PHE A 200 -25.28 15.07 -3.36
C PHE A 200 -25.98 16.42 -3.24
N ASP A 201 -25.89 17.19 -4.32
CA ASP A 201 -26.60 18.45 -4.50
C ASP A 201 -27.83 18.26 -5.39
N TYR A 202 -29.01 18.47 -4.80
CA TYR A 202 -30.30 18.35 -5.46
C TYR A 202 -30.68 19.58 -6.30
N ALA A 203 -30.08 20.76 -6.06
CA ALA A 203 -30.35 21.99 -6.81
C ALA A 203 -29.80 21.92 -8.25
N ARG A 204 -28.77 21.09 -8.48
CA ARG A 204 -28.24 20.77 -9.82
C ARG A 204 -29.21 19.98 -10.72
N GLY A 205 -30.33 19.47 -10.20
CA GLY A 205 -31.42 18.88 -11.00
C GLY A 205 -31.14 17.53 -11.66
N TYR A 206 -29.94 16.96 -11.49
CA TYR A 206 -29.60 15.61 -11.95
C TYR A 206 -30.12 14.55 -10.96
N LYS A 207 -30.47 13.35 -11.48
CA LYS A 207 -30.83 12.20 -10.65
C LYS A 207 -29.65 11.75 -9.78
N PHE A 208 -29.95 11.31 -8.56
CA PHE A 208 -28.95 10.84 -7.60
C PHE A 208 -28.07 9.72 -8.19
N SER A 209 -28.66 8.78 -8.93
CA SER A 209 -27.95 7.62 -9.50
C SER A 209 -26.83 8.00 -10.48
N THR A 210 -26.95 9.12 -11.21
CA THR A 210 -25.91 9.62 -12.10
C THR A 210 -24.65 10.01 -11.31
N TYR A 211 -24.83 10.74 -10.21
CA TYR A 211 -23.75 11.17 -9.32
C TYR A 211 -23.16 10.01 -8.51
N ALA A 212 -24.03 9.18 -7.92
CA ALA A 212 -23.62 8.04 -7.10
C ALA A 212 -22.79 7.01 -7.87
N THR A 213 -23.09 6.78 -9.15
CA THR A 213 -22.35 5.82 -9.98
C THR A 213 -20.85 6.15 -10.07
N TRP A 214 -20.46 7.43 -9.99
CA TRP A 214 -19.04 7.83 -9.97
C TRP A 214 -18.36 7.44 -8.66
N TRP A 215 -18.93 7.82 -7.51
CA TRP A 215 -18.38 7.50 -6.18
C TRP A 215 -18.33 6.00 -5.89
N ILE A 216 -19.37 5.26 -6.28
CA ILE A 216 -19.43 3.79 -6.16
C ILE A 216 -18.29 3.15 -6.98
N ARG A 217 -18.10 3.60 -8.22
CA ARG A 217 -17.00 3.14 -9.10
C ARG A 217 -15.63 3.46 -8.51
N GLN A 218 -15.43 4.68 -8.02
CA GLN A 218 -14.16 5.13 -7.46
C GLN A 218 -13.79 4.37 -6.18
N ALA A 219 -14.77 4.08 -5.30
CA ALA A 219 -14.53 3.28 -4.11
C ALA A 219 -14.15 1.82 -4.46
N MET A 220 -14.89 1.17 -5.37
CA MET A 220 -14.56 -0.19 -5.84
C MET A 220 -13.18 -0.27 -6.49
N SER A 221 -12.86 0.62 -7.43
CA SER A 221 -11.56 0.66 -8.09
C SER A 221 -10.41 0.91 -7.10
N ARG A 222 -10.63 1.77 -6.10
CA ARG A 222 -9.64 2.08 -5.06
C ARG A 222 -9.40 0.87 -4.13
N ALA A 223 -10.47 0.25 -3.63
CA ALA A 223 -10.36 -0.94 -2.80
C ALA A 223 -9.70 -2.11 -3.54
N LEU A 224 -10.01 -2.29 -4.82
CA LEU A 224 -9.36 -3.29 -5.66
C LEU A 224 -7.83 -3.07 -5.70
N ALA A 225 -7.39 -1.82 -5.87
CA ALA A 225 -5.97 -1.49 -5.91
C ALA A 225 -5.26 -1.61 -4.54
N ASP A 226 -5.96 -1.37 -3.42
CA ASP A 226 -5.40 -1.48 -2.06
C ASP A 226 -5.46 -2.89 -1.46
N GLN A 227 -6.41 -3.74 -1.87
CA GLN A 227 -6.76 -4.99 -1.17
C GLN A 227 -6.69 -6.27 -2.02
N ALA A 228 -6.82 -6.21 -3.36
CA ALA A 228 -7.06 -7.42 -4.17
C ALA A 228 -5.83 -8.32 -4.37
N ARG A 229 -4.64 -7.92 -3.90
CA ARG A 229 -3.38 -8.68 -4.05
C ARG A 229 -2.85 -9.11 -2.69
N THR A 230 -2.52 -10.40 -2.58
CA THR A 230 -1.91 -11.03 -1.39
C THR A 230 -0.67 -10.28 -0.89
N ILE A 231 0.15 -9.77 -1.82
CA ILE A 231 1.25 -8.85 -1.54
C ILE A 231 0.78 -7.46 -1.97
N ARG A 232 0.57 -6.56 -1.00
CA ARG A 232 -0.02 -5.24 -1.25
C ARG A 232 0.92 -4.32 -2.04
N VAL A 233 0.46 -3.87 -3.20
CA VAL A 233 1.17 -2.92 -4.08
C VAL A 233 0.61 -1.50 -3.89
N PRO A 234 1.43 -0.42 -3.90
CA PRO A 234 0.93 0.95 -3.84
C PRO A 234 0.10 1.32 -5.08
N VAL A 235 -1.00 2.07 -4.90
CA VAL A 235 -1.97 2.34 -5.98
C VAL A 235 -1.36 3.01 -7.23
N HIS A 236 -0.39 3.92 -7.10
CA HIS A 236 0.29 4.52 -8.25
C HIS A 236 1.10 3.50 -9.08
N VAL A 237 1.52 2.38 -8.48
CA VAL A 237 2.13 1.25 -9.19
C VAL A 237 1.07 0.37 -9.83
N VAL A 238 -0.08 0.17 -9.18
CA VAL A 238 -1.24 -0.55 -9.77
C VAL A 238 -1.81 0.21 -10.98
N GLU A 239 -1.89 1.54 -10.91
CA GLU A 239 -2.23 2.42 -12.04
C GLU A 239 -1.23 2.25 -13.20
N LEU A 240 0.08 2.18 -12.90
CA LEU A 240 1.12 1.95 -13.90
C LEU A 240 1.06 0.54 -14.51
N ILE A 241 0.83 -0.51 -13.71
CA ILE A 241 0.59 -1.89 -14.19
C ILE A 241 -0.60 -1.91 -15.15
N ASN A 242 -1.73 -1.32 -14.76
CA ASN A 242 -2.92 -1.24 -15.60
C ASN A 242 -2.68 -0.43 -16.89
N ARG A 243 -1.85 0.62 -16.85
CA ARG A 243 -1.47 1.40 -18.03
C ARG A 243 -0.60 0.59 -19.01
N VAL A 244 0.40 -0.13 -18.49
CA VAL A 244 1.25 -1.04 -19.29
C VAL A 244 0.41 -2.13 -19.95
N ILE A 245 -0.44 -2.83 -19.18
CA ILE A 245 -1.32 -3.88 -19.72
C ILE A 245 -2.30 -3.34 -20.77
N ARG A 246 -2.86 -2.14 -20.56
CA ARG A 246 -3.77 -1.48 -21.54
C ARG A 246 -3.06 -1.19 -22.86
N VAL A 247 -1.83 -0.67 -22.81
CA VAL A 247 -1.00 -0.42 -24.00
C VAL A 247 -0.59 -1.74 -24.67
N GLN A 248 -0.15 -2.74 -23.89
CA GLN A 248 0.22 -4.05 -24.40
C GLN A 248 -0.93 -4.73 -25.16
N ARG A 249 -2.17 -4.70 -24.62
CA ARG A 249 -3.36 -5.25 -25.29
C ARG A 249 -3.73 -4.47 -26.56
N ARG A 250 -3.59 -3.14 -26.56
CA ARG A 250 -3.81 -2.30 -27.76
C ARG A 250 -2.79 -2.64 -28.86
N MET A 251 -1.50 -2.66 -28.53
CA MET A 251 -0.43 -2.97 -29.48
C MET A 251 -0.53 -4.40 -30.02
N LEU A 252 -0.96 -5.36 -29.18
CA LEU A 252 -1.27 -6.72 -29.61
C LEU A 252 -2.39 -6.75 -30.67
N GLN A 253 -3.46 -5.99 -30.47
CA GLN A 253 -4.57 -5.86 -31.43
C GLN A 253 -4.15 -5.15 -32.73
N GLU A 254 -3.31 -4.11 -32.65
CA GLU A 254 -2.82 -3.36 -33.81
C GLU A 254 -1.77 -4.12 -34.63
N ARG A 255 -0.91 -4.91 -33.99
CA ARG A 255 0.27 -5.55 -34.61
C ARG A 255 0.12 -7.05 -34.84
N GLY A 256 -0.89 -7.70 -34.26
CA GLY A 256 -1.11 -9.15 -34.37
C GLY A 256 -0.07 -10.03 -33.65
N ARG A 257 0.78 -9.43 -32.82
CA ARG A 257 1.78 -10.10 -31.97
C ARG A 257 1.97 -9.34 -30.67
N GLU A 258 2.48 -10.00 -29.64
CA GLU A 258 2.87 -9.30 -28.41
C GLU A 258 3.99 -8.26 -28.69
N PRO A 259 3.91 -7.07 -28.09
CA PRO A 259 4.98 -6.07 -28.18
C PRO A 259 6.14 -6.43 -27.24
N THR A 260 7.37 -6.05 -27.58
CA THR A 260 8.51 -6.20 -26.67
C THR A 260 8.46 -5.15 -25.54
N PRO A 261 9.14 -5.38 -24.39
CA PRO A 261 9.22 -4.37 -23.33
C PRO A 261 9.79 -3.02 -23.80
N GLU A 262 10.66 -3.04 -24.82
CA GLU A 262 11.22 -1.86 -25.48
C GLU A 262 10.14 -1.10 -26.26
N GLU A 263 9.32 -1.80 -27.06
CA GLU A 263 8.23 -1.18 -27.83
C GLU A 263 7.14 -0.56 -26.94
N VAL A 264 6.93 -1.11 -25.73
CA VAL A 264 6.00 -0.54 -24.74
C VAL A 264 6.65 0.61 -23.96
N ALA A 265 7.97 0.62 -23.80
CA ALA A 265 8.76 1.71 -23.20
C ALA A 265 8.71 2.97 -24.08
N ASP A 266 8.99 2.81 -25.38
CA ASP A 266 8.90 3.87 -26.38
C ASP A 266 7.49 4.45 -26.50
N HIS A 267 6.42 3.66 -26.28
CA HIS A 267 5.04 4.14 -26.32
C HIS A 267 4.56 4.80 -25.01
N LEU A 268 5.33 4.70 -23.92
CA LEU A 268 4.95 5.23 -22.61
C LEU A 268 5.89 6.30 -22.06
N ASP A 269 6.93 6.68 -22.81
CA ASP A 269 8.02 7.56 -22.39
C ASP A 269 8.67 7.11 -21.06
N LEU A 270 8.93 5.79 -20.95
CA LEU A 270 9.50 5.17 -19.75
C LEU A 270 10.76 4.34 -20.08
N PRO A 271 11.75 4.24 -19.16
CA PRO A 271 12.90 3.37 -19.34
C PRO A 271 12.51 1.88 -19.28
N VAL A 272 13.17 1.05 -20.10
CA VAL A 272 12.84 -0.37 -20.31
C VAL A 272 12.96 -1.18 -19.02
N GLU A 273 13.95 -0.86 -18.18
CA GLU A 273 14.17 -1.47 -16.87
C GLU A 273 12.95 -1.29 -15.95
N ARG A 274 12.30 -0.11 -16.02
CA ARG A 274 11.11 0.19 -15.21
C ARG A 274 9.89 -0.60 -15.69
N ILE A 275 9.79 -0.89 -16.99
CA ILE A 275 8.77 -1.83 -17.48
C ILE A 275 9.09 -3.26 -17.02
N GLY A 276 10.36 -3.67 -17.04
CA GLY A 276 10.79 -4.96 -16.46
C GLY A 276 10.50 -5.08 -14.96
N GLU A 277 10.59 -4.01 -14.18
CA GLU A 277 10.11 -3.96 -12.79
C GLU A 277 8.58 -4.06 -12.69
N VAL A 278 7.85 -3.28 -13.47
CA VAL A 278 6.38 -3.23 -13.45
C VAL A 278 5.77 -4.58 -13.85
N LEU A 279 6.32 -5.25 -14.86
CA LEU A 279 5.88 -6.59 -15.28
C LEU A 279 6.19 -7.66 -14.24
N ARG A 280 7.32 -7.57 -13.52
CA ARG A 280 7.60 -8.45 -12.36
C ARG A 280 6.62 -8.20 -11.20
N LEU A 281 6.30 -6.95 -10.90
CA LEU A 281 5.31 -6.57 -9.87
C LEU A 281 3.85 -6.89 -10.27
N ALA A 282 3.58 -7.09 -11.57
CA ALA A 282 2.29 -7.50 -12.09
C ALA A 282 2.01 -9.00 -11.88
N GLN A 283 3.05 -9.84 -11.73
CA GLN A 283 2.90 -11.27 -11.44
C GLN A 283 2.12 -11.50 -10.13
N GLU A 284 1.41 -12.61 -10.03
CA GLU A 284 0.60 -12.98 -8.87
C GLU A 284 1.15 -14.29 -8.26
N PRO A 285 1.17 -14.41 -6.92
CA PRO A 285 1.78 -15.56 -6.25
C PRO A 285 0.95 -16.84 -6.43
N VAL A 286 1.62 -17.96 -6.70
CA VAL A 286 1.00 -19.28 -6.82
C VAL A 286 0.84 -19.92 -5.44
N SER A 287 -0.21 -20.71 -5.24
CA SER A 287 -0.42 -21.47 -4.00
C SER A 287 0.57 -22.63 -3.87
N LEU A 288 1.19 -22.80 -2.70
CA LEU A 288 1.98 -23.99 -2.37
C LEU A 288 1.12 -25.25 -2.28
N HIS A 289 -0.20 -25.12 -2.10
CA HIS A 289 -1.16 -26.23 -2.14
C HIS A 289 -1.75 -26.47 -3.54
N ALA A 290 -1.18 -25.90 -4.60
CA ALA A 290 -1.52 -26.30 -5.96
C ALA A 290 -0.92 -27.69 -6.24
N PRO A 291 -1.70 -28.67 -6.76
CA PRO A 291 -1.18 -29.97 -7.15
C PRO A 291 -0.22 -29.84 -8.35
N VAL A 292 0.76 -30.73 -8.44
CA VAL A 292 1.80 -30.71 -9.49
C VAL A 292 1.90 -32.07 -10.18
N GLY A 293 1.14 -32.24 -11.27
CA GLY A 293 1.15 -33.44 -12.10
C GLY A 293 -0.23 -33.74 -12.70
N GLU A 294 -0.43 -34.98 -13.13
CA GLU A 294 -1.76 -35.55 -13.43
C GLU A 294 -2.37 -36.29 -12.22
N GLU A 295 -1.58 -36.50 -11.17
CA GLU A 295 -1.98 -37.15 -9.91
C GLU A 295 -2.02 -36.09 -8.79
N ASP A 296 -3.17 -35.93 -8.13
CA ASP A 296 -3.42 -34.89 -7.11
C ASP A 296 -2.66 -35.11 -5.77
N ASP A 297 -1.83 -36.16 -5.67
CA ASP A 297 -1.17 -36.61 -4.44
C ASP A 297 0.08 -35.79 -4.04
N VAL A 298 0.57 -34.88 -4.89
CA VAL A 298 1.78 -34.06 -4.64
C VAL A 298 1.48 -32.58 -4.84
N ALA A 299 1.73 -31.76 -3.81
CA ALA A 299 1.59 -30.31 -3.88
C ALA A 299 2.91 -29.60 -4.20
N LEU A 300 2.83 -28.40 -4.77
CA LEU A 300 4.00 -27.58 -5.11
C LEU A 300 4.92 -27.31 -3.91
N GLY A 301 4.36 -27.18 -2.71
CA GLY A 301 5.11 -26.99 -1.46
C GLY A 301 5.96 -28.20 -1.06
N ASP A 302 5.55 -29.41 -1.42
CA ASP A 302 6.27 -30.65 -1.08
C ASP A 302 7.56 -30.82 -1.92
N LEU A 303 7.71 -30.00 -2.97
CA LEU A 303 8.85 -29.96 -3.89
C LEU A 303 9.87 -28.85 -3.55
N ILE A 304 9.62 -28.05 -2.50
CA ILE A 304 10.50 -26.94 -2.11
C ILE A 304 11.49 -27.42 -1.03
N GLU A 305 12.78 -27.27 -1.33
CA GLU A 305 13.87 -27.54 -0.39
C GLU A 305 13.94 -26.48 0.71
N ASP A 306 14.06 -26.92 1.98
CA ASP A 306 14.28 -26.04 3.13
C ASP A 306 15.76 -25.63 3.19
N GLY A 307 16.07 -24.46 2.63
CA GLY A 307 17.43 -23.91 2.59
C GLY A 307 18.01 -23.48 3.94
N ASP A 308 17.20 -23.41 5.01
CA ASP A 308 17.69 -23.14 6.37
C ASP A 308 17.97 -24.45 7.15
N ALA A 309 17.62 -25.62 6.60
CA ALA A 309 17.83 -26.92 7.23
C ALA A 309 19.32 -27.31 7.24
N THR A 310 19.94 -27.32 8.43
CA THR A 310 21.36 -27.69 8.58
C THR A 310 21.59 -29.15 8.18
N SER A 311 22.58 -29.40 7.31
CA SER A 311 22.88 -30.77 6.87
C SER A 311 23.31 -31.65 8.06
N PRO A 312 22.87 -32.92 8.13
CA PRO A 312 23.37 -33.87 9.12
C PRO A 312 24.89 -34.09 9.02
N VAL A 313 25.46 -33.95 7.81
CA VAL A 313 26.90 -34.06 7.57
C VAL A 313 27.64 -32.85 8.13
N GLU A 314 27.18 -31.63 7.84
CA GLU A 314 27.74 -30.39 8.39
C GLU A 314 27.64 -30.37 9.92
N SER A 315 26.51 -30.79 10.47
CA SER A 315 26.27 -30.91 11.92
C SER A 315 27.27 -31.87 12.57
N ALA A 316 27.52 -33.03 11.97
CA ALA A 316 28.51 -34.00 12.45
C ALA A 316 29.95 -33.45 12.31
N SER A 317 30.28 -32.86 11.17
CA SER A 317 31.59 -32.23 10.93
C SER A 317 31.88 -31.10 11.91
N PHE A 318 30.89 -30.26 12.24
CA PHE A 318 31.02 -29.17 13.21
C PHE A 318 31.21 -29.68 14.65
N LEU A 319 30.52 -30.78 15.02
CA LEU A 319 30.73 -31.45 16.31
C LEU A 319 32.14 -32.05 16.43
N LEU A 320 32.62 -32.73 15.39
CA LEU A 320 33.98 -33.29 15.32
C LEU A 320 35.05 -32.19 15.30
N LEU A 321 34.83 -31.10 14.56
CA LEU A 321 35.68 -29.91 14.58
C LEU A 321 35.78 -29.33 15.98
N ARG A 322 34.66 -29.23 16.71
CA ARG A 322 34.65 -28.74 18.10
C ARG A 322 35.41 -29.67 19.05
N GLU A 323 35.27 -30.98 18.90
CA GLU A 323 36.01 -31.98 19.70
C GLU A 323 37.52 -31.92 19.41
N HIS A 324 37.92 -31.88 18.14
CA HIS A 324 39.33 -31.68 17.76
C HIS A 324 39.89 -30.34 18.23
N LEU A 325 39.13 -29.24 18.13
CA LEU A 325 39.54 -27.94 18.68
C LEU A 325 39.72 -28.00 20.20
N GLU A 326 38.83 -28.64 20.95
CA GLU A 326 38.98 -28.78 22.41
C GLU A 326 40.18 -29.67 22.78
N ALA A 327 40.39 -30.78 22.08
CA ALA A 327 41.56 -31.63 22.24
C ALA A 327 42.87 -30.86 21.98
N VAL A 328 42.96 -30.10 20.89
CA VAL A 328 44.12 -29.25 20.58
C VAL A 328 44.32 -28.15 21.62
N LEU A 329 43.25 -27.46 22.02
CA LEU A 329 43.29 -26.42 23.06
C LEU A 329 43.73 -26.98 24.42
N SER A 330 43.49 -28.27 24.71
CA SER A 330 43.92 -28.93 25.96
C SER A 330 45.44 -29.07 26.09
N THR A 331 46.17 -29.08 24.96
CA THR A 331 47.65 -29.18 24.94
C THR A 331 48.35 -27.87 25.35
N LEU A 332 47.62 -26.74 25.31
CA LEU A 332 48.15 -25.42 25.63
C LEU A 332 48.20 -25.18 27.13
N GLY A 333 49.11 -24.29 27.56
CA GLY A 333 49.12 -23.86 28.96
C GLY A 333 47.80 -23.18 29.33
N GLU A 334 47.33 -23.36 30.57
CA GLU A 334 45.97 -22.98 30.95
C GLU A 334 45.60 -21.51 30.65
N ARG A 335 46.56 -20.59 30.84
CA ARG A 335 46.44 -19.18 30.44
C ARG A 335 46.42 -18.96 28.93
N GLU A 336 47.22 -19.71 28.16
CA GLU A 336 47.27 -19.65 26.69
C GLU A 336 45.92 -20.11 26.09
N ARG A 337 45.44 -21.28 26.53
CA ARG A 337 44.10 -21.81 26.22
C ARG A 337 43.01 -20.79 26.50
N LYS A 338 43.00 -20.21 27.72
CA LYS A 338 41.91 -19.33 28.16
C LYS A 338 41.93 -17.96 27.47
N VAL A 339 43.10 -17.45 27.08
CA VAL A 339 43.21 -16.27 26.20
C VAL A 339 42.57 -16.56 24.84
N VAL A 340 42.89 -17.69 24.19
CA VAL A 340 42.32 -18.04 22.88
C VAL A 340 40.80 -18.24 22.96
N GLN A 341 40.30 -18.97 23.97
CA GLN A 341 38.86 -19.16 24.17
C GLN A 341 38.10 -17.84 24.31
N LEU A 342 38.59 -16.89 25.11
CA LEU A 342 37.97 -15.58 25.29
C LEU A 342 38.15 -14.67 24.07
N ARG A 343 39.23 -14.82 23.31
CA ARG A 343 39.52 -14.00 22.13
C ARG A 343 38.56 -14.26 20.99
N TYR A 344 38.27 -15.54 20.73
CA TYR A 344 37.41 -15.99 19.63
C TYR A 344 35.98 -16.37 20.09
N GLY A 345 35.67 -16.26 21.38
CA GLY A 345 34.33 -16.56 21.91
C GLY A 345 33.97 -18.05 21.94
N LEU A 346 34.96 -18.94 21.96
CA LEU A 346 34.77 -20.39 21.77
C LEU A 346 33.99 -21.09 22.90
N ALA A 347 33.65 -20.39 23.99
CA ALA A 347 32.92 -20.92 25.14
C ALA A 347 31.62 -20.16 25.45
N ASP A 348 31.55 -18.87 25.11
CA ASP A 348 30.43 -17.96 25.42
C ASP A 348 29.85 -17.28 24.17
N GLY A 349 30.24 -17.71 22.96
CA GLY A 349 29.80 -17.18 21.67
C GLY A 349 30.27 -15.76 21.35
N ARG A 350 30.95 -15.09 22.29
CA ARG A 350 31.27 -13.67 22.21
C ARG A 350 32.78 -13.42 22.15
N PRO A 351 33.36 -13.04 20.99
CA PRO A 351 34.76 -12.66 20.94
C PRO A 351 35.01 -11.39 21.77
N ARG A 352 36.16 -11.35 22.46
CA ARG A 352 36.55 -10.23 23.33
C ARG A 352 37.79 -9.52 22.79
N THR A 353 37.93 -8.25 23.14
CA THR A 353 39.11 -7.45 22.82
C THR A 353 40.31 -7.85 23.68
N LEU A 354 41.51 -7.59 23.18
CA LEU A 354 42.77 -7.81 23.92
C LEU A 354 42.85 -6.99 25.23
N GLU A 355 42.03 -5.94 25.35
CA GLU A 355 41.99 -5.04 26.50
C GLU A 355 41.05 -5.56 27.59
N GLU A 356 39.84 -6.00 27.23
CA GLU A 356 38.93 -6.74 28.13
C GLU A 356 39.60 -8.00 28.68
N ILE A 357 40.29 -8.76 27.83
CA ILE A 357 41.06 -9.95 28.23
C ILE A 357 42.22 -9.55 29.16
N GLY A 358 42.89 -8.43 28.90
CA GLY A 358 43.93 -7.89 29.77
C GLY A 358 43.42 -7.59 31.18
N GLY A 359 42.24 -6.95 31.29
CA GLY A 359 41.55 -6.71 32.55
C GLY A 359 41.23 -7.99 33.32
N ILE A 360 40.75 -9.04 32.65
CA ILE A 360 40.45 -10.35 33.27
C ILE A 360 41.71 -11.03 33.83
N PHE A 361 42.85 -10.90 33.16
CA PHE A 361 44.11 -11.53 33.60
C PHE A 361 45.03 -10.62 34.44
N GLY A 362 44.64 -9.37 34.69
CA GLY A 362 45.46 -8.40 35.42
C GLY A 362 46.75 -7.99 34.71
N VAL A 363 46.75 -7.96 33.37
CA VAL A 363 47.92 -7.65 32.54
C VAL A 363 47.59 -6.68 31.40
N THR A 364 48.60 -6.03 30.84
CA THR A 364 48.40 -5.07 29.74
C THR A 364 47.91 -5.74 28.45
N ARG A 365 47.15 -4.99 27.63
CA ARG A 365 46.72 -5.38 26.28
C ARG A 365 47.85 -5.95 25.42
N GLU A 366 49.02 -5.31 25.44
CA GLU A 366 50.20 -5.77 24.71
C GLU A 366 50.71 -7.13 25.24
N ARG A 367 50.59 -7.41 26.54
CA ARG A 367 50.94 -8.72 27.09
C ARG A 367 49.98 -9.82 26.62
N ILE A 368 48.69 -9.52 26.48
CA ILE A 368 47.74 -10.47 25.85
C ILE A 368 48.10 -10.70 24.38
N ARG A 369 48.41 -9.64 23.60
CA ARG A 369 48.84 -9.77 22.20
C ARG A 369 50.08 -10.65 22.03
N GLN A 370 51.04 -10.55 22.96
CA GLN A 370 52.22 -11.43 22.99
C GLN A 370 51.85 -12.90 23.27
N ILE A 371 50.92 -13.15 24.19
CA ILE A 371 50.43 -14.50 24.52
C ILE A 371 49.66 -15.08 23.33
N GLU A 372 48.73 -14.32 22.74
CA GLU A 372 47.99 -14.64 21.52
C GLU A 372 48.95 -15.02 20.38
N SER A 373 49.89 -14.14 20.04
CA SER A 373 50.88 -14.38 18.96
C SER A 373 51.72 -15.65 19.19
N LYS A 374 52.20 -15.86 20.43
CA LYS A 374 52.98 -17.06 20.78
C LYS A 374 52.14 -18.34 20.74
N THR A 375 50.87 -18.24 21.12
CA THR A 375 49.93 -19.38 21.13
C THR A 375 49.52 -19.75 19.71
N LEU A 376 49.25 -18.78 18.84
CA LEU A 376 48.93 -19.02 17.43
C LEU A 376 50.12 -19.63 16.67
N ASN A 377 51.36 -19.26 16.96
CA ASN A 377 52.52 -19.93 16.38
C ASN A 377 52.68 -21.37 16.89
N LYS A 378 52.54 -21.61 18.21
CA LYS A 378 52.48 -22.98 18.77
C LYS A 378 51.43 -23.87 18.09
N LEU A 379 50.26 -23.31 17.77
CA LEU A 379 49.16 -24.02 17.10
C LEU A 379 49.45 -24.30 15.62
N ARG A 380 50.29 -23.48 14.96
CA ARG A 380 50.74 -23.70 13.56
C ARG A 380 51.86 -24.72 13.46
N ASP A 381 52.79 -24.73 14.42
CA ASP A 381 53.99 -25.57 14.39
C ASP A 381 53.73 -27.01 14.88
N HIS A 382 52.53 -27.31 15.42
CA HIS A 382 52.18 -28.63 15.95
C HIS A 382 51.56 -29.54 14.88
N ALA A 383 51.86 -30.84 14.96
CA ALA A 383 51.27 -31.89 14.10
C ALA A 383 49.72 -32.00 14.15
N PHE A 384 49.06 -31.28 15.05
CA PHE A 384 47.60 -31.15 15.09
C PHE A 384 47.03 -30.18 14.04
N ALA A 385 47.86 -29.29 13.47
CA ALA A 385 47.44 -28.41 12.39
C ALA A 385 46.92 -29.20 11.18
N ASP A 386 47.51 -30.38 10.90
CA ASP A 386 47.07 -31.29 9.85
C ASP A 386 45.73 -31.96 10.13
N GLN A 387 45.35 -32.16 11.41
CA GLN A 387 44.02 -32.70 11.76
C GLN A 387 42.91 -31.66 11.58
N LEU A 388 43.18 -30.39 11.90
CA LEU A 388 42.25 -29.28 11.67
C LEU A 388 42.18 -28.85 10.20
N ARG A 389 43.15 -29.26 9.37
CA ARG A 389 43.24 -28.94 7.94
C ARG A 389 42.09 -29.49 7.10
N GLY A 390 41.50 -30.61 7.52
CA GLY A 390 40.36 -31.27 6.86
C GLY A 390 38.99 -30.61 7.12
N TYR A 391 38.98 -29.39 7.68
CA TYR A 391 37.78 -28.57 7.91
C TYR A 391 37.94 -27.16 7.30
N LEU A 392 38.78 -27.03 6.27
CA LEU A 392 38.99 -25.78 5.51
C LEU A 392 38.24 -25.76 4.17
N ASP A 393 37.77 -26.95 3.74
CA ASP A 393 36.83 -27.20 2.64
C ASP A 393 35.51 -27.69 3.24
#